data_AF-A0A401RSR3-F1
#
_entry.id   AF-A0A401RSR3-F1
#
_cell.length_a   1.000
_cell.length_b   1.000
_cell.length_c   1.000
_cell.angle_alpha   90.00
_cell.angle_beta   90.00
_cell.angle_gamma   90.00
#
_symmetry.space_group_name_H-M   'P 1'
#
loop_
_entity.id
_entity.type
_entity.pdbx_description
1 polymer ?
#
loop_
_entity_poly.entity_id
_entity_poly.type
_entity_poly.pdbx_seq_one_letter_code
_entity_poly.pdbx_strand_id
1 'polypeptide(L)'
;MARQSQSVRLNESLDYDSAELAGLGFRYTAEIIVADTGTPPRTTTVSMLVTVSQVNEFPPVFHGIRTFSVPENSPVNTLVGVVNATDADWVYNNLRFSIVDHAPPTFYIHPYTGQINTLVPLDFERIDTYTLTIQAVDMNRNEVSGSLQQRTSYAQYTINVQNVNDVPPVCSPPFYKETIYSTQANNLPIVTLFCTDKDSDLLNYRIVGGETCLSVSQFYKHKELPVPLRGNINDRFISQGSALFSRNTFSYNLDGISDPTTFELLIQVTDNNGADSKVELTTTAIVIVHVVPWTTTTPTTTTPSTTRTPVNKIVTLLDEYWKPDTWFVVVLTLASAMAALTLAHFDGRAIDPATGRPYLFNTVTGARRWV
;
A
#
# COMPACT_ATOMS: atom_id res chain seq x y z
N MET A 1 -50.21 42.24 -60.16
CA MET A 1 -48.75 42.15 -60.38
C MET A 1 -48.30 40.75 -60.01
N ALA A 2 -47.60 40.05 -60.90
CA ALA A 2 -46.94 38.79 -60.55
C ALA A 2 -45.66 39.12 -59.78
N ARG A 3 -45.49 38.55 -58.58
CA ARG A 3 -44.28 38.73 -57.76
C ARG A 3 -43.28 37.65 -58.16
N GLN A 4 -42.11 38.04 -58.67
CA GLN A 4 -40.99 37.14 -58.89
C GLN A 4 -40.13 37.10 -57.61
N SER A 5 -39.64 35.92 -57.24
CA SER A 5 -38.78 35.72 -56.07
C SER A 5 -37.51 34.98 -56.46
N GLN A 6 -36.40 35.36 -55.83
CA GLN A 6 -35.10 34.69 -55.97
C GLN A 6 -34.44 34.61 -54.59
N SER A 7 -33.78 33.49 -54.31
CA SER A 7 -33.13 33.21 -53.03
C SER A 7 -31.61 33.39 -53.12
N VAL A 8 -31.00 34.09 -52.17
CA VAL A 8 -29.56 34.01 -51.94
C VAL A 8 -29.25 32.70 -51.23
N ARG A 9 -28.18 32.01 -51.64
CA ARG A 9 -27.75 30.73 -51.06
C ARG A 9 -26.27 30.78 -50.80
N LEU A 10 -25.83 30.00 -49.83
CA LEU A 10 -24.41 29.75 -49.62
C LEU A 10 -23.86 28.91 -50.77
N ASN A 11 -22.65 29.21 -51.20
CA ASN A 11 -21.92 28.40 -52.17
C ASN A 11 -21.19 27.22 -51.50
N GLU A 12 -20.74 27.43 -50.26
CA GLU A 12 -19.98 26.46 -49.45
C GLU A 12 -20.44 26.52 -47.99
N SER A 13 -20.04 25.52 -47.18
CA SER A 13 -20.27 25.55 -45.74
C SER A 13 -19.53 26.71 -45.09
N LEU A 14 -20.17 27.36 -44.11
CA LEU A 14 -19.51 28.36 -43.27
C LEU A 14 -18.78 27.65 -42.13
N ASP A 15 -17.56 28.09 -41.85
CA ASP A 15 -16.73 27.65 -40.74
C ASP A 15 -16.39 28.89 -39.89
N TYR A 16 -16.94 28.94 -38.67
CA TYR A 16 -16.75 30.08 -37.76
C TYR A 16 -15.29 30.24 -37.36
N ASP A 17 -14.55 29.14 -37.22
CA ASP A 17 -13.18 29.10 -36.73
C ASP A 17 -12.13 29.28 -37.85
N SER A 18 -12.57 29.49 -39.09
CA SER A 18 -11.68 29.75 -40.21
C SER A 18 -10.98 31.12 -40.10
N ALA A 19 -9.67 31.14 -40.37
CA ALA A 19 -8.89 32.37 -40.42
C ALA A 19 -9.39 33.35 -41.50
N GLU A 20 -9.99 32.84 -42.57
CA GLU A 20 -10.61 33.64 -43.62
C GLU A 20 -11.80 34.45 -43.08
N LEU A 21 -12.73 33.79 -42.39
CA LEU A 21 -13.90 34.46 -41.82
C LEU A 21 -13.52 35.42 -40.68
N ALA A 22 -12.52 35.06 -39.87
CA ALA A 22 -11.95 35.95 -38.86
C ALA A 22 -11.38 37.23 -39.50
N GLY A 23 -10.70 37.12 -40.65
CA GLY A 23 -10.20 38.25 -41.43
C GLY A 23 -11.30 39.18 -41.96
N LEU A 24 -12.52 38.67 -42.13
CA LEU A 24 -13.71 39.44 -42.52
C LEU A 24 -14.46 40.04 -41.30
N GLY A 25 -13.99 39.80 -40.07
CA GLY A 25 -14.70 40.22 -38.86
C GLY A 25 -16.07 39.56 -38.71
N PHE A 26 -16.16 38.27 -39.08
CA PHE A 26 -17.33 37.39 -38.94
C PHE A 26 -18.59 37.88 -39.67
N ARG A 27 -18.40 38.63 -40.75
CA ARG A 27 -19.51 39.16 -41.55
C ARG A 27 -19.19 39.17 -43.05
N TYR A 28 -20.21 38.92 -43.85
CA TYR A 28 -20.18 39.13 -45.29
C TYR A 28 -21.06 40.32 -45.66
N THR A 29 -20.57 41.15 -46.57
CA THR A 29 -21.32 42.26 -47.17
C THR A 29 -21.46 42.05 -48.66
N ALA A 30 -22.67 42.15 -49.19
CA ALA A 30 -22.94 42.04 -50.61
C ALA A 30 -23.85 43.17 -51.09
N GLU A 31 -23.64 43.63 -52.32
CA GLU A 31 -24.56 44.53 -53.01
C GLU A 31 -25.33 43.75 -54.08
N ILE A 32 -26.65 43.75 -53.97
CA ILE A 32 -27.57 43.06 -54.87
C ILE A 32 -28.15 44.09 -55.83
N ILE A 33 -27.84 43.95 -57.13
CA ILE A 33 -28.38 44.80 -58.19
C ILE A 33 -29.63 44.14 -58.77
N VAL A 34 -30.73 44.87 -58.81
CA VAL A 34 -32.00 44.45 -59.41
C VAL A 34 -32.27 45.31 -60.64
N ALA A 35 -32.49 44.68 -61.79
CA ALA A 35 -32.74 45.34 -63.05
C ALA A 35 -34.12 44.97 -63.60
N ASP A 36 -34.81 45.93 -64.21
CA ASP A 36 -35.97 45.63 -65.06
C ASP A 36 -35.56 45.13 -66.46
N THR A 37 -36.52 44.63 -67.23
CA THR A 37 -36.29 44.15 -68.60
C THR A 37 -36.52 45.23 -69.66
N GLY A 38 -36.48 46.51 -69.29
CA GLY A 38 -36.69 47.63 -70.21
C GLY A 38 -35.48 47.89 -71.10
N THR A 39 -35.67 48.70 -72.15
CA THR A 39 -34.58 49.14 -73.03
C THR A 39 -34.54 50.68 -73.08
N PRO A 40 -33.60 51.36 -72.40
CA PRO A 40 -32.55 50.79 -71.54
C PRO A 40 -33.08 50.26 -70.19
N PRO A 41 -32.40 49.30 -69.56
CA PRO A 41 -32.82 48.76 -68.27
C PRO A 41 -32.60 49.78 -67.16
N ARG A 42 -33.51 49.82 -66.19
CA ARG A 42 -33.35 50.60 -64.96
C ARG A 42 -32.97 49.67 -63.82
N THR A 43 -32.03 50.11 -62.99
CA THR A 43 -31.50 49.31 -61.89
C THR A 43 -31.69 49.98 -60.54
N THR A 44 -31.71 49.17 -59.49
CA THR A 44 -31.59 49.58 -58.09
C THR A 44 -30.64 48.65 -57.36
N THR A 45 -29.98 49.14 -56.31
CA THR A 45 -29.02 48.37 -55.52
C THR A 45 -29.50 48.23 -54.09
N VAL A 46 -29.34 47.04 -53.51
CA VAL A 46 -29.68 46.72 -52.12
C VAL A 46 -28.46 46.14 -51.41
N SER A 47 -28.07 46.70 -50.28
CA SER A 47 -26.98 46.16 -49.46
C SER A 47 -27.49 45.05 -48.54
N MET A 48 -26.75 43.95 -48.48
CA MET A 48 -27.00 42.79 -47.60
C MET A 48 -25.82 42.62 -46.66
N LEU A 49 -26.12 42.47 -45.37
CA LEU A 49 -25.16 42.12 -44.33
C LEU A 49 -25.54 40.75 -43.77
N VAL A 50 -24.61 39.80 -43.81
CA VAL A 50 -24.72 38.48 -43.19
C VAL A 50 -23.72 38.41 -42.06
N THR A 51 -24.18 38.25 -40.84
CA THR A 51 -23.32 37.98 -39.68
C THR A 51 -23.32 36.49 -39.40
N VAL A 52 -22.13 35.90 -39.25
CA VAL A 52 -22.00 34.49 -38.89
C VAL A 52 -21.98 34.38 -37.36
N SER A 53 -22.90 33.60 -36.81
CA SER A 53 -22.96 33.35 -35.37
C SER A 53 -21.95 32.29 -34.97
N GLN A 54 -21.42 32.43 -33.76
CA GLN A 54 -20.56 31.45 -33.11
C GLN A 54 -21.26 30.11 -32.94
N VAL A 55 -20.50 29.02 -33.12
CA VAL A 55 -20.85 27.65 -32.78
C VAL A 55 -19.65 27.05 -32.06
N ASN A 56 -19.89 26.09 -31.16
CA ASN A 56 -18.83 25.28 -30.55
C ASN A 56 -18.74 23.93 -31.29
N GLU A 57 -17.64 23.71 -31.99
CA GLU A 57 -17.50 22.70 -33.04
C GLU A 57 -16.59 21.53 -32.64
N PHE A 58 -15.59 21.76 -31.81
CA PHE A 58 -14.62 20.75 -31.41
C PHE A 58 -14.72 20.48 -29.91
N PRO A 59 -14.65 19.20 -29.47
CA PRO A 59 -14.50 18.90 -28.06
C PRO A 59 -13.04 19.04 -27.62
N PRO A 60 -12.77 19.23 -26.32
CA PRO A 60 -11.42 19.25 -25.79
C PRO A 60 -10.66 17.95 -26.08
N VAL A 61 -9.36 18.04 -26.35
CA VAL A 61 -8.49 16.89 -26.64
C VAL A 61 -7.36 16.80 -25.62
N PHE A 62 -7.27 15.68 -24.91
CA PHE A 62 -6.20 15.41 -23.93
C PHE A 62 -4.88 15.00 -24.58
N HIS A 63 -3.77 15.49 -24.03
CA HIS A 63 -2.40 15.24 -24.50
C HIS A 63 -1.48 14.77 -23.38
N GLY A 64 -0.31 14.23 -23.77
CA GLY A 64 0.78 13.88 -22.85
C GLY A 64 0.65 12.48 -22.22
N ILE A 65 1.46 12.25 -21.19
CA ILE A 65 1.49 10.98 -20.46
C ILE A 65 0.22 10.82 -19.61
N ARG A 66 -0.23 9.57 -19.47
CA ARG A 66 -1.43 9.20 -18.70
C ARG A 66 -1.12 8.42 -17.42
N THR A 67 0.16 8.27 -17.10
CA THR A 67 0.61 7.52 -15.93
C THR A 67 1.48 8.41 -15.06
N PHE A 68 1.13 8.50 -13.79
CA PHE A 68 1.87 9.24 -12.77
C PHE A 68 2.29 8.31 -11.64
N SER A 69 3.24 8.75 -10.81
CA SER A 69 3.66 8.00 -9.64
C SER A 69 3.89 8.93 -8.46
N VAL A 70 3.54 8.47 -7.27
CA VAL A 70 3.65 9.25 -6.03
C VAL A 70 4.03 8.32 -4.88
N PRO A 71 5.06 8.63 -4.08
CA PRO A 71 5.37 7.89 -2.86
C PRO A 71 4.23 7.93 -1.86
N GLU A 72 3.97 6.82 -1.16
CA GLU A 72 2.85 6.78 -0.21
C GLU A 72 3.02 7.74 0.99
N ASN A 73 4.27 7.90 1.43
CA ASN A 73 4.65 8.81 2.51
C ASN A 73 4.59 10.31 2.12
N SER A 74 4.15 10.61 0.90
CA SER A 74 3.96 11.99 0.44
C SER A 74 2.93 12.70 1.30
N PRO A 75 3.21 13.93 1.79
CA PRO A 75 2.23 14.70 2.53
C PRO A 75 0.94 14.92 1.73
N VAL A 76 -0.15 15.16 2.46
CA VAL A 76 -1.40 15.66 1.84
C VAL A 76 -1.10 16.93 1.06
N ASN A 77 -1.78 17.11 -0.08
CA ASN A 77 -1.62 18.20 -1.03
C ASN A 77 -0.32 18.14 -1.87
N THR A 78 0.32 16.97 -1.95
CA THR A 78 1.46 16.75 -2.84
C THR A 78 1.01 16.72 -4.30
N LEU A 79 1.73 17.42 -5.18
CA LEU A 79 1.50 17.40 -6.63
C LEU A 79 1.90 16.03 -7.21
N VAL A 80 0.93 15.31 -7.79
CA VAL A 80 1.13 14.00 -8.42
C VAL A 80 1.45 14.14 -9.91
N GLY A 81 0.79 15.08 -10.58
CA GLY A 81 0.94 15.27 -12.02
C GLY A 81 0.07 16.41 -12.52
N VAL A 82 0.18 16.69 -13.82
CA VAL A 82 -0.61 17.75 -14.49
C VAL A 82 -1.23 17.17 -15.75
N VAL A 83 -2.55 17.27 -15.87
CA VAL A 83 -3.23 16.94 -17.13
C VAL A 83 -3.16 18.12 -18.08
N ASN A 84 -3.06 17.81 -19.36
CA ASN A 84 -3.07 18.80 -20.42
C ASN A 84 -4.14 18.45 -21.44
N ALA A 85 -4.91 19.44 -21.86
CA ALA A 85 -5.85 19.34 -22.95
C ALA A 85 -5.90 20.65 -23.73
N THR A 86 -6.28 20.58 -25.00
CA THR A 86 -6.48 21.76 -25.86
C THR A 86 -7.84 21.68 -26.52
N ASP A 87 -8.40 22.84 -26.82
CA ASP A 87 -9.58 22.96 -27.66
C ASP A 87 -9.19 23.56 -29.02
N ALA A 88 -9.91 23.21 -30.09
CA ALA A 88 -9.59 23.69 -31.43
C ALA A 88 -10.44 24.91 -31.83
N ASP A 89 -11.50 25.22 -31.08
CA ASP A 89 -12.33 26.40 -31.31
C ASP A 89 -11.56 27.70 -31.02
N TRP A 90 -11.79 28.74 -31.83
CA TRP A 90 -11.01 29.98 -31.78
C TRP A 90 -11.13 30.74 -30.45
N VAL A 91 -12.29 30.61 -29.78
CA VAL A 91 -12.65 31.45 -28.62
C VAL A 91 -12.73 30.65 -27.30
N TYR A 92 -12.70 29.31 -27.34
CA TYR A 92 -13.13 28.47 -26.20
C TYR A 92 -12.02 27.68 -25.50
N ASN A 93 -10.80 28.20 -25.50
CA ASN A 93 -9.63 27.61 -24.83
C ASN A 93 -9.65 27.62 -23.28
N ASN A 94 -10.76 28.03 -22.67
CA ASN A 94 -10.94 28.06 -21.20
C ASN A 94 -11.47 26.72 -20.69
N LEU A 95 -10.61 25.71 -20.69
CA LEU A 95 -10.99 24.35 -20.26
C LEU A 95 -11.20 24.23 -18.76
N ARG A 96 -12.17 23.39 -18.40
CA ARG A 96 -12.46 23.00 -17.01
C ARG A 96 -12.24 21.51 -16.79
N PHE A 97 -11.42 21.19 -15.80
CA PHE A 97 -11.11 19.81 -15.44
C PHE A 97 -11.87 19.35 -14.20
N SER A 98 -12.31 18.09 -14.19
CA SER A 98 -12.92 17.44 -13.03
C SER A 98 -12.65 15.93 -13.03
N ILE A 99 -12.78 15.26 -11.88
CA ILE A 99 -12.73 13.80 -11.77
C ILE A 99 -14.17 13.29 -11.73
N VAL A 100 -14.53 12.36 -12.62
CA VAL A 100 -15.91 11.90 -12.84
C VAL A 100 -16.38 10.94 -11.76
N ASP A 101 -15.50 10.03 -11.35
CA ASP A 101 -15.80 9.03 -10.30
C ASP A 101 -14.74 9.17 -9.21
N HIS A 102 -15.21 9.59 -8.03
CA HIS A 102 -14.39 10.16 -6.97
C HIS A 102 -14.52 9.38 -5.66
N ALA A 103 -14.80 8.07 -5.75
CA ALA A 103 -15.03 7.21 -4.59
C ALA A 103 -13.92 6.15 -4.44
N PRO A 104 -13.08 6.21 -3.37
CA PRO A 104 -12.97 7.28 -2.37
C PRO A 104 -12.29 8.55 -2.93
N PRO A 105 -12.51 9.74 -2.33
CA PRO A 105 -11.97 11.01 -2.81
C PRO A 105 -10.49 11.17 -2.44
N THR A 106 -9.62 10.38 -3.07
CA THR A 106 -8.19 10.32 -2.74
C THR A 106 -7.37 11.46 -3.35
N PHE A 107 -7.79 11.97 -4.52
CA PHE A 107 -7.05 12.99 -5.29
C PHE A 107 -7.93 14.19 -5.58
N TYR A 108 -7.36 15.36 -5.78
CA TYR A 108 -8.06 16.55 -6.25
C TYR A 108 -7.45 16.98 -7.57
N ILE A 109 -8.29 17.45 -8.51
CA ILE A 109 -7.80 18.12 -9.72
C ILE A 109 -8.15 19.61 -9.67
N HIS A 110 -7.16 20.45 -9.87
CA HIS A 110 -7.38 21.88 -9.97
C HIS A 110 -8.09 22.22 -11.29
N PRO A 111 -9.28 22.85 -11.25
CA PRO A 111 -10.17 22.92 -12.41
C PRO A 111 -9.64 23.79 -13.56
N TYR A 112 -8.66 24.65 -13.31
CA TYR A 112 -8.09 25.55 -14.32
C TYR A 112 -6.70 25.13 -14.81
N THR A 113 -5.94 24.42 -13.99
CA THR A 113 -4.52 24.11 -14.27
C THR A 113 -4.30 22.64 -14.58
N GLY A 114 -5.29 21.78 -14.31
CA GLY A 114 -5.15 20.33 -14.49
C GLY A 114 -4.20 19.67 -13.48
N GLN A 115 -3.74 20.39 -12.46
CA GLN A 115 -2.87 19.82 -11.43
C GLN A 115 -3.64 18.81 -10.58
N ILE A 116 -3.11 17.59 -10.47
CA ILE A 116 -3.64 16.54 -9.61
C ILE A 116 -2.81 16.52 -8.33
N ASN A 117 -3.47 16.65 -7.18
CA ASN A 117 -2.85 16.63 -5.86
C ASN A 117 -3.47 15.53 -4.98
N THR A 118 -2.73 15.04 -3.99
CA THR A 118 -3.26 14.14 -2.96
C THR A 118 -4.21 14.89 -2.01
N LEU A 119 -5.37 14.32 -1.70
CA LEU A 119 -6.32 14.86 -0.71
C LEU A 119 -6.21 14.21 0.66
N VAL A 120 -5.73 12.97 0.67
CA VAL A 120 -5.60 12.15 1.88
C VAL A 120 -4.23 11.45 1.86
N PRO A 121 -3.74 10.98 3.02
CA PRO A 121 -2.56 10.12 3.06
C PRO A 121 -2.77 8.88 2.20
N LEU A 122 -1.72 8.48 1.49
CA LEU A 122 -1.68 7.27 0.70
C LEU A 122 -1.14 6.12 1.57
N ASP A 123 -1.41 4.90 1.12
CA ASP A 123 -1.08 3.66 1.83
C ASP A 123 -1.02 2.56 0.75
N PHE A 124 0.19 2.14 0.41
CA PHE A 124 0.50 1.20 -0.66
C PHE A 124 -0.06 -0.18 -0.32
N GLU A 125 0.08 -0.62 0.93
CA GLU A 125 -0.41 -1.91 1.43
C GLU A 125 -1.93 -2.03 1.30
N ARG A 126 -2.64 -0.89 1.29
CA ARG A 126 -4.09 -0.83 1.09
C ARG A 126 -4.48 -0.70 -0.38
N ILE A 127 -3.90 0.25 -1.11
CA ILE A 127 -4.18 0.47 -2.54
C ILE A 127 -2.91 0.99 -3.24
N ASP A 128 -2.34 0.16 -4.11
CA ASP A 128 -1.12 0.47 -4.87
C ASP A 128 -1.37 1.26 -6.17
N THR A 129 -2.60 1.24 -6.70
CA THR A 129 -2.90 1.78 -8.03
C THR A 129 -4.30 2.40 -8.07
N TYR A 130 -4.39 3.61 -8.61
CA TYR A 130 -5.66 4.31 -8.85
C TYR A 130 -5.86 4.56 -10.34
N THR A 131 -7.10 4.36 -10.82
CA THR A 131 -7.51 4.75 -12.17
C THR A 131 -8.52 5.88 -12.07
N LEU A 132 -8.12 7.08 -12.51
CA LEU A 132 -8.96 8.27 -12.51
C LEU A 132 -9.54 8.48 -13.91
N THR A 133 -10.86 8.69 -13.99
CA THR A 133 -11.49 9.22 -15.21
C THR A 133 -11.63 10.72 -15.08
N ILE A 134 -10.85 11.45 -15.87
CA ILE A 134 -10.80 12.91 -15.87
C ILE A 134 -11.65 13.42 -17.02
N GLN A 135 -12.50 14.39 -16.72
CA GLN A 135 -13.34 15.11 -17.67
C GLN A 135 -12.70 16.46 -17.98
N ALA A 136 -12.69 16.85 -19.25
CA ALA A 136 -12.43 18.21 -19.70
C ALA A 136 -13.68 18.76 -20.39
N VAL A 137 -14.10 19.95 -20.00
CA VAL A 137 -15.26 20.66 -20.57
C VAL A 137 -14.79 22.00 -21.13
N ASP A 138 -15.15 22.30 -22.37
CA ASP A 138 -14.94 23.63 -22.95
C ASP A 138 -15.96 24.64 -22.41
N MET A 139 -15.62 25.92 -22.54
CA MET A 139 -16.42 27.08 -22.09
C MET A 139 -16.79 27.03 -20.61
N ASN A 140 -16.67 28.15 -19.89
CA ASN A 140 -17.24 28.16 -18.55
C ASN A 140 -18.79 28.16 -18.65
N ARG A 141 -19.49 27.55 -17.68
CA ARG A 141 -20.97 27.45 -17.68
C ARG A 141 -21.67 28.82 -17.71
N ASN A 142 -20.95 29.90 -17.38
CA ASN A 142 -21.47 31.27 -17.29
C ASN A 142 -21.26 32.07 -18.59
N GLU A 143 -20.50 31.56 -19.56
CA GLU A 143 -20.23 32.17 -20.88
C GLU A 143 -21.18 31.68 -21.97
N VAL A 144 -22.08 30.75 -21.64
CA VAL A 144 -23.03 30.16 -22.58
C VAL A 144 -24.16 31.16 -22.91
N SER A 145 -24.06 31.81 -24.07
CA SER A 145 -25.23 32.38 -24.74
C SER A 145 -26.00 31.24 -25.43
N GLY A 146 -27.33 31.22 -25.32
CA GLY A 146 -28.20 30.04 -25.52
C GLY A 146 -28.12 29.23 -26.83
N SER A 147 -27.23 29.56 -27.77
CA SER A 147 -26.91 28.76 -28.95
C SER A 147 -25.62 27.93 -28.82
N LEU A 148 -24.79 28.15 -27.81
CA LEU A 148 -23.49 27.49 -27.63
C LEU A 148 -23.59 26.34 -26.63
N GLN A 149 -23.56 25.10 -27.11
CA GLN A 149 -23.52 23.93 -26.23
C GLN A 149 -22.08 23.62 -25.85
N GLN A 150 -21.84 23.40 -24.55
CA GLN A 150 -20.57 22.89 -24.06
C GLN A 150 -20.31 21.50 -24.63
N ARG A 151 -19.07 21.23 -25.04
CA ARG A 151 -18.63 19.88 -25.35
C ARG A 151 -17.66 19.40 -24.28
N THR A 152 -17.52 18.09 -24.25
CA THR A 152 -16.84 17.40 -23.16
C THR A 152 -16.10 16.21 -23.71
N SER A 153 -14.92 15.96 -23.15
CA SER A 153 -14.15 14.75 -23.39
C SER A 153 -13.70 14.11 -22.08
N TYR A 154 -13.30 12.84 -22.17
CA TYR A 154 -12.91 12.03 -21.04
C TYR A 154 -11.57 11.34 -21.32
N ALA A 155 -10.78 11.17 -20.28
CA ALA A 155 -9.49 10.52 -20.33
C ALA A 155 -9.25 9.71 -19.06
N GLN A 156 -8.74 8.49 -19.21
CA GLN A 156 -8.29 7.69 -18.08
C GLN A 156 -6.81 7.98 -17.79
N TYR A 157 -6.51 8.14 -16.49
CA TYR A 157 -5.17 8.34 -15.95
C TYR A 157 -4.91 7.31 -14.86
N THR A 158 -3.71 6.74 -14.85
CA THR A 158 -3.27 5.77 -13.84
C THR A 158 -2.29 6.45 -12.89
N ILE A 159 -2.53 6.34 -11.59
CA ILE A 159 -1.61 6.79 -10.55
C ILE A 159 -1.08 5.56 -9.83
N ASN A 160 0.22 5.33 -9.92
CA ASN A 160 0.90 4.27 -9.19
C ASN A 160 1.42 4.84 -7.86
N VAL A 161 1.01 4.26 -6.75
CA VAL A 161 1.61 4.55 -5.45
C VAL A 161 2.94 3.82 -5.38
N GLN A 162 3.98 4.53 -4.96
CA GLN A 162 5.30 3.92 -4.76
C GLN A 162 5.41 3.47 -3.31
N ASN A 163 5.68 2.19 -3.14
CA ASN A 163 5.94 1.55 -1.85
C ASN A 163 7.16 2.19 -1.17
N VAL A 164 7.00 2.53 0.11
CA VAL A 164 8.01 3.02 1.02
C VAL A 164 8.06 2.09 2.23
N ASN A 165 9.26 1.74 2.67
CA ASN A 165 9.48 0.96 3.89
C ASN A 165 8.99 1.74 5.13
N ASP A 166 7.79 1.45 5.61
CA ASP A 166 7.14 2.13 6.73
C ASP A 166 6.41 1.19 7.71
N VAL A 167 6.30 -0.11 7.40
CA VAL A 167 5.78 -1.15 8.27
C VAL A 167 6.90 -2.12 8.67
N PRO A 168 7.19 -2.28 9.99
CA PRO A 168 8.20 -3.24 10.41
C PRO A 168 7.80 -4.69 10.09
N PRO A 169 8.79 -5.60 9.93
CA PRO A 169 8.52 -7.03 9.78
C PRO A 169 7.73 -7.62 10.94
N VAL A 170 6.98 -8.68 10.66
CA VAL A 170 6.20 -9.43 11.65
C VAL A 170 6.56 -10.91 11.59
N CYS A 171 6.89 -11.48 12.74
CA CYS A 171 7.12 -12.92 12.90
C CYS A 171 5.89 -13.63 13.45
N SER A 172 5.55 -14.79 12.88
CA SER A 172 4.41 -15.61 13.32
C SER A 172 4.83 -17.07 13.48
N PRO A 173 4.71 -17.67 14.67
CA PRO A 173 4.27 -17.07 15.93
C PRO A 173 5.25 -16.00 16.48
N PRO A 174 4.82 -15.12 17.42
CA PRO A 174 5.69 -14.08 18.00
C PRO A 174 6.78 -14.64 18.94
N PHE A 175 6.59 -15.87 19.43
CA PHE A 175 7.59 -16.62 20.18
C PHE A 175 7.68 -18.06 19.66
N TYR A 176 8.88 -18.61 19.69
CA TYR A 176 9.17 -20.00 19.31
C TYR A 176 9.70 -20.74 20.52
N LYS A 177 9.29 -22.01 20.68
CA LYS A 177 9.72 -22.85 21.80
C LYS A 177 10.14 -24.20 21.29
N GLU A 178 11.37 -24.59 21.58
CA GLU A 178 11.93 -25.87 21.15
C GLU A 178 12.63 -26.60 22.30
N THR A 179 12.67 -27.93 22.21
CA THR A 179 13.42 -28.78 23.15
C THR A 179 14.45 -29.59 22.39
N ILE A 180 15.73 -29.44 22.75
CA ILE A 180 16.85 -30.15 22.13
C ILE A 180 17.61 -30.99 23.16
N TYR A 181 18.27 -32.05 22.68
CA TYR A 181 19.04 -32.96 23.54
C TYR A 181 20.53 -32.62 23.45
N SER A 182 21.25 -32.75 24.58
CA SER A 182 22.70 -32.50 24.63
C SER A 182 23.55 -33.37 23.69
N THR A 183 23.00 -34.46 23.16
CA THR A 183 23.66 -35.41 22.26
C THR A 183 23.35 -35.21 20.79
N GLN A 184 22.53 -34.22 20.43
CA GLN A 184 22.25 -33.90 19.03
C GLN A 184 23.52 -33.39 18.33
N ALA A 185 23.62 -33.67 17.03
CA ALA A 185 24.79 -33.29 16.23
C ALA A 185 24.92 -31.77 16.11
N ASN A 186 26.16 -31.29 16.20
CA ASN A 186 26.49 -29.89 15.95
C ASN A 186 25.97 -29.45 14.58
N ASN A 187 25.53 -28.20 14.48
CA ASN A 187 24.99 -27.57 13.26
C ASN A 187 23.63 -28.08 12.76
N LEU A 188 22.87 -28.83 13.56
CA LEU A 188 21.45 -29.05 13.25
C LEU A 188 20.63 -27.78 13.46
N PRO A 189 19.65 -27.47 12.57
CA PRO A 189 18.77 -26.33 12.74
C PRO A 189 17.85 -26.55 13.95
N ILE A 190 17.80 -25.60 14.87
CA ILE A 190 16.91 -25.66 16.05
C ILE A 190 15.51 -25.21 15.68
N VAL A 191 15.41 -24.04 15.06
CA VAL A 191 14.14 -23.40 14.71
C VAL A 191 14.26 -22.71 13.37
N THR A 192 13.16 -22.70 12.62
CA THR A 192 13.00 -21.84 11.44
C THR A 192 12.02 -20.73 11.80
N LEU A 193 12.48 -19.48 11.72
CA LEU A 193 11.60 -18.33 11.91
C LEU A 193 10.78 -18.08 10.65
N PHE A 194 9.51 -17.78 10.84
CA PHE A 194 8.59 -17.38 9.76
C PHE A 194 8.23 -15.92 9.99
N CYS A 195 9.00 -15.03 9.38
CA CYS A 195 8.73 -13.60 9.40
C CYS A 195 8.40 -13.10 8.00
N THR A 196 7.47 -12.17 7.93
CA THR A 196 6.95 -11.55 6.72
C THR A 196 6.98 -10.05 6.87
N ASP A 197 7.14 -9.37 5.75
CA ASP A 197 7.14 -7.93 5.65
C ASP A 197 5.98 -7.48 4.77
N LYS A 198 5.28 -6.41 5.14
CA LYS A 198 4.14 -5.94 4.34
C LYS A 198 4.62 -5.16 3.11
N ASP A 199 5.72 -4.45 3.26
CA ASP A 199 6.35 -3.63 2.23
C ASP A 199 7.09 -4.55 1.23
N SER A 200 7.09 -5.87 1.48
CA SER A 200 7.70 -6.91 0.67
C SER A 200 9.23 -6.81 0.59
N ASP A 201 9.83 -6.23 1.63
CA ASP A 201 11.27 -6.06 1.74
C ASP A 201 12.01 -7.37 2.04
N LEU A 202 13.31 -7.38 1.74
CA LEU A 202 14.20 -8.49 2.07
C LEU A 202 14.54 -8.45 3.55
N LEU A 203 14.23 -9.54 4.26
CA LEU A 203 14.48 -9.63 5.71
C LEU A 203 15.88 -10.11 6.06
N ASN A 204 16.51 -9.37 6.97
CA ASN A 204 17.74 -9.74 7.64
C ASN A 204 17.47 -10.09 9.11
N TYR A 205 18.35 -10.91 9.69
CA TYR A 205 18.13 -11.53 11.00
C TYR A 205 19.46 -11.53 11.74
N ARG A 206 19.44 -11.15 13.02
CA ARG A 206 20.61 -11.05 13.89
C ARG A 206 20.24 -11.40 15.33
N ILE A 207 21.06 -12.21 15.99
CA ILE A 207 20.94 -12.46 17.43
C ILE A 207 21.51 -11.25 18.17
N VAL A 208 20.69 -10.62 19.02
CA VAL A 208 21.05 -9.39 19.74
C VAL A 208 21.10 -9.54 21.26
N GLY A 209 20.57 -10.64 21.80
CA GLY A 209 20.61 -10.92 23.23
C GLY A 209 20.24 -12.35 23.60
N GLY A 210 20.52 -12.71 24.85
CA GLY A 210 20.13 -13.98 25.49
C GLY A 210 20.80 -14.17 26.86
N GLU A 211 20.23 -15.03 27.70
CA GLU A 211 20.73 -15.27 29.07
C GLU A 211 22.15 -15.87 29.08
N THR A 212 22.97 -15.37 30.00
CA THR A 212 24.43 -15.20 29.91
C THR A 212 25.32 -16.42 30.20
N CYS A 213 24.83 -17.66 30.12
CA CYS A 213 25.70 -18.83 30.36
C CYS A 213 26.42 -19.35 29.11
N LEU A 214 26.05 -18.90 27.91
CA LEU A 214 26.72 -19.27 26.67
C LEU A 214 26.72 -18.07 25.73
N SER A 215 27.91 -17.59 25.36
CA SER A 215 28.04 -16.43 24.48
C SER A 215 27.34 -16.67 23.15
N VAL A 216 26.81 -15.59 22.56
CA VAL A 216 26.24 -15.52 21.19
C VAL A 216 27.11 -16.25 20.13
N SER A 217 28.40 -16.48 20.42
CA SER A 217 29.35 -17.29 19.65
C SER A 217 29.06 -18.80 19.57
N GLN A 218 28.03 -19.33 20.22
CA GLN A 218 27.63 -20.73 20.03
C GLN A 218 26.53 -20.87 18.98
N PHE A 219 25.84 -19.78 18.66
CA PHE A 219 24.76 -19.77 17.67
C PHE A 219 25.15 -19.00 16.42
N TYR A 220 25.08 -19.66 15.27
CA TYR A 220 25.44 -19.04 13.99
C TYR A 220 24.26 -19.12 13.01
N LYS A 221 24.05 -18.01 12.28
CA LYS A 221 23.08 -17.91 11.19
C LYS A 221 23.68 -18.51 9.92
N HIS A 222 23.04 -19.52 9.37
CA HIS A 222 23.29 -20.02 8.03
C HIS A 222 22.29 -19.41 7.05
N LYS A 223 22.79 -18.81 5.95
CA LYS A 223 21.97 -18.38 4.81
C LYS A 223 21.91 -19.54 3.82
N GLU A 224 20.76 -20.20 3.71
CA GLU A 224 20.54 -21.19 2.65
C GLU A 224 20.23 -20.46 1.34
N LEU A 225 20.90 -20.86 0.26
CA LEU A 225 20.59 -20.38 -1.10
C LEU A 225 19.18 -20.86 -1.48
N PRO A 226 18.38 -20.04 -2.21
CA PRO A 226 17.03 -20.43 -2.61
C PRO A 226 17.08 -21.74 -3.40
N VAL A 227 16.39 -22.76 -2.89
CA VAL A 227 16.29 -24.07 -3.54
C VAL A 227 15.37 -23.91 -4.75
N PRO A 228 15.83 -24.16 -5.99
CA PRO A 228 14.93 -24.15 -7.14
C PRO A 228 13.91 -25.28 -6.96
N LEU A 229 12.62 -24.94 -6.98
CA LEU A 229 11.54 -25.92 -7.01
C LEU A 229 11.73 -26.80 -8.25
N ARG A 230 12.21 -28.04 -8.08
CA ARG A 230 12.13 -29.06 -9.12
C ARG A 230 10.67 -29.50 -9.25
N GLY A 231 9.90 -28.70 -9.98
CA GLY A 231 8.56 -29.01 -10.46
C GLY A 231 8.62 -29.24 -11.97
N ASN A 232 8.03 -30.34 -12.41
CA ASN A 232 8.00 -30.84 -13.78
C ASN A 232 7.43 -29.79 -14.76
N ILE A 233 8.00 -29.76 -15.95
CA ILE A 233 7.64 -28.92 -17.08
C ILE A 233 6.20 -29.29 -17.49
N ASN A 234 5.20 -28.42 -17.26
CA ASN A 234 3.99 -28.24 -18.09
C ASN A 234 2.86 -27.37 -17.50
N ASP A 235 2.93 -26.79 -16.30
CA ASP A 235 1.88 -25.87 -15.84
C ASP A 235 2.18 -24.40 -16.19
N ARG A 236 1.38 -23.88 -17.13
CA ARG A 236 1.29 -22.46 -17.49
C ARG A 236 0.63 -21.66 -16.37
N PHE A 237 1.37 -21.28 -15.33
CA PHE A 237 1.05 -20.13 -14.46
C PHE A 237 2.35 -19.62 -13.83
N ILE A 238 3.09 -18.76 -14.53
CA ILE A 238 4.15 -17.94 -13.94
C ILE A 238 3.94 -16.51 -14.42
N SER A 239 3.11 -15.79 -13.67
CA SER A 239 3.07 -14.32 -13.65
C SER A 239 2.52 -13.90 -12.30
N GLN A 240 3.39 -13.90 -11.28
CA GLN A 240 3.37 -13.06 -10.07
C GLN A 240 4.31 -13.68 -9.02
N GLY A 241 5.31 -12.91 -8.59
CA GLY A 241 6.00 -13.06 -7.31
C GLY A 241 6.73 -14.38 -7.03
N SER A 242 7.85 -14.66 -7.70
CA SER A 242 8.84 -15.59 -7.15
C SER A 242 9.53 -14.95 -5.95
N ALA A 243 8.92 -14.99 -4.77
CA ALA A 243 9.59 -14.61 -3.53
C ALA A 243 10.79 -15.56 -3.32
N LEU A 244 12.00 -15.02 -3.51
CA LEU A 244 13.25 -15.69 -3.19
C LEU A 244 13.36 -15.78 -1.66
N PHE A 245 12.71 -16.77 -1.04
CA PHE A 245 12.83 -17.00 0.38
C PHE A 245 14.27 -17.44 0.71
N SER A 246 15.05 -16.57 1.34
CA SER A 246 16.28 -17.02 2.03
C SER A 246 15.85 -17.73 3.31
N ARG A 247 16.09 -19.04 3.41
CA ARG A 247 15.96 -19.75 4.70
C ARG A 247 17.14 -19.36 5.57
N ASN A 248 16.85 -18.82 6.74
CA ASN A 248 17.85 -18.58 7.77
C ASN A 248 17.73 -19.69 8.82
N THR A 249 18.80 -20.47 8.96
CA THR A 249 18.88 -21.55 9.94
C THR A 249 19.82 -21.15 11.06
N PHE A 250 19.42 -21.39 12.31
CA PHE A 250 20.25 -21.17 13.48
C PHE A 250 20.79 -22.50 13.98
N SER A 251 22.12 -22.59 14.09
CA SER A 251 22.88 -23.74 14.58
C SER A 251 23.41 -23.49 15.99
N TYR A 252 23.89 -24.52 16.69
CA TYR A 252 24.38 -24.41 18.08
C TYR A 252 25.61 -25.30 18.38
N ASN A 253 26.29 -25.06 19.52
CA ASN A 253 27.26 -25.94 20.16
C ASN A 253 26.90 -26.14 21.65
N LEU A 254 26.70 -27.39 22.12
CA LEU A 254 26.31 -27.70 23.52
C LEU A 254 27.47 -28.21 24.40
N ASP A 255 28.72 -28.06 23.97
CA ASP A 255 29.89 -28.48 24.74
C ASP A 255 29.86 -27.85 26.15
N GLY A 256 29.74 -28.68 27.19
CA GLY A 256 29.81 -28.27 28.60
C GLY A 256 28.47 -28.12 29.35
N ILE A 257 27.31 -28.43 28.74
CA ILE A 257 26.01 -28.40 29.43
C ILE A 257 25.73 -29.74 30.10
N SER A 258 25.79 -29.79 31.44
CA SER A 258 25.54 -31.00 32.24
C SER A 258 24.11 -31.10 32.81
N ASP A 259 23.43 -29.97 33.01
CA ASP A 259 22.11 -29.89 33.65
C ASP A 259 21.04 -29.37 32.67
N PRO A 260 19.75 -29.72 32.87
CA PRO A 260 18.66 -29.16 32.09
C PRO A 260 18.66 -27.64 32.17
N THR A 261 18.88 -26.98 31.03
CA THR A 261 19.08 -25.53 30.94
C THR A 261 18.11 -24.95 29.92
N THR A 262 17.51 -23.80 30.23
CA THR A 262 16.63 -23.08 29.30
C THR A 262 17.32 -21.80 28.86
N PHE A 263 17.31 -21.54 27.57
CA PHE A 263 17.86 -20.34 26.95
C PHE A 263 16.74 -19.51 26.34
N GLU A 264 16.79 -18.21 26.54
CA GLU A 264 15.99 -17.24 25.79
C GLU A 264 16.92 -16.50 24.84
N LEU A 265 16.60 -16.50 23.54
CA LEU A 265 17.33 -15.80 22.50
C LEU A 265 16.44 -14.69 21.93
N LEU A 266 17.01 -13.49 21.86
CA LEU A 266 16.39 -12.32 21.22
C LEU A 266 16.95 -12.20 19.80
N ILE A 267 16.11 -12.46 18.81
CA ILE A 267 16.47 -12.39 17.40
C ILE A 267 15.85 -11.14 16.81
N GLN A 268 16.67 -10.15 16.50
CA GLN A 268 16.27 -8.97 15.76
C GLN A 268 16.10 -9.34 14.28
N VAL A 269 14.95 -9.00 13.73
CA VAL A 269 14.63 -9.11 12.31
C VAL A 269 14.50 -7.70 11.78
N THR A 270 15.23 -7.38 10.72
CA THR A 270 15.27 -6.05 10.10
C THR A 270 14.83 -6.18 8.66
N ASP A 271 14.00 -5.26 8.18
CA ASP A 271 13.85 -5.05 6.75
C ASP A 271 15.11 -4.40 6.20
N ASN A 272 15.51 -4.81 5.00
CA ASN A 272 16.61 -4.19 4.29
C ASN A 272 16.25 -4.08 2.81
N ASN A 273 16.19 -2.81 2.39
CA ASN A 273 16.25 -2.28 1.03
C ASN A 273 14.93 -2.16 0.23
N GLY A 274 13.91 -1.58 0.85
CA GLY A 274 13.02 -0.66 0.16
C GLY A 274 13.84 0.42 -0.56
N ALA A 275 13.39 0.86 -1.73
CA ALA A 275 14.15 1.71 -2.65
C ALA A 275 14.57 3.09 -2.08
N ASP A 276 14.17 3.43 -0.85
CA ASP A 276 14.47 4.67 -0.14
C ASP A 276 15.15 4.36 1.22
N SER A 277 16.44 4.06 1.16
CA SER A 277 17.30 3.47 2.20
C SER A 277 17.57 4.33 3.45
N LYS A 278 16.55 4.90 4.12
CA LYS A 278 16.79 5.80 5.28
C LYS A 278 16.28 5.35 6.63
N VAL A 279 15.35 4.40 6.68
CA VAL A 279 14.85 3.86 7.94
C VAL A 279 14.86 2.34 7.84
N GLU A 280 15.68 1.68 8.65
CA GLU A 280 15.58 0.24 8.89
C GLU A 280 14.56 0.06 10.01
N LEU A 281 13.45 -0.63 9.72
CA LEU A 281 12.47 -0.99 10.73
C LEU A 281 12.76 -2.43 11.18
N THR A 282 12.49 -2.68 12.46
CA THR A 282 12.94 -3.92 13.10
C THR A 282 11.89 -4.47 14.04
N THR A 283 11.80 -5.79 14.09
CA THR A 283 11.04 -6.54 15.10
C THR A 283 11.96 -7.49 15.85
N THR A 284 11.53 -7.96 17.01
CA THR A 284 12.29 -8.95 17.78
C THR A 284 11.45 -10.20 17.97
N ALA A 285 11.96 -11.34 17.49
CA ALA A 285 11.42 -12.66 17.77
C ALA A 285 12.11 -13.26 19.00
N ILE A 286 11.32 -13.88 19.87
CA ILE A 286 11.83 -14.59 21.05
C ILE A 286 11.89 -16.09 20.74
N VAL A 287 13.05 -16.70 20.96
CA VAL A 287 13.22 -18.15 20.84
C VAL A 287 13.63 -18.72 22.18
N ILE A 288 12.80 -19.61 22.71
CA ILE A 288 13.04 -20.33 23.96
C ILE A 288 13.53 -21.74 23.60
N VAL A 289 14.73 -22.08 24.04
CA VAL A 289 15.35 -23.39 23.80
C VAL A 289 15.57 -24.11 25.12
N HIS A 290 14.88 -25.23 25.32
CA HIS A 290 15.11 -26.12 26.46
C HIS A 290 16.13 -27.18 26.06
N VAL A 291 17.31 -27.15 26.67
CA VAL A 291 18.33 -28.17 26.50
C VAL A 291 18.21 -29.18 27.62
N VAL A 292 17.94 -30.43 27.26
CA VAL A 292 17.88 -31.54 28.21
C VAL A 292 19.13 -32.43 28.05
N PRO A 293 19.88 -32.71 29.12
CA PRO A 293 20.93 -33.71 29.08
C PRO A 293 20.31 -35.08 28.83
N TRP A 294 20.88 -35.86 27.90
CA TRP A 294 20.42 -37.23 27.70
C TRP A 294 20.84 -38.08 28.91
N THR A 295 19.89 -38.38 29.81
CA THR A 295 20.14 -39.31 30.90
C THR A 295 19.98 -40.74 30.39
N THR A 296 21.09 -41.48 30.32
CA THR A 296 21.12 -42.94 30.23
C THR A 296 20.61 -43.55 31.53
N THR A 297 19.32 -43.44 31.81
CA THR A 297 18.66 -44.33 32.75
C THR A 297 17.48 -44.96 32.04
N THR A 298 17.79 -46.01 31.28
CA THR A 298 16.82 -47.09 31.05
C THR A 298 16.23 -47.49 32.40
N PRO A 299 14.91 -47.62 32.56
CA PRO A 299 14.36 -48.29 33.74
C PRO A 299 14.93 -49.71 33.75
N THR A 300 15.81 -50.00 34.71
CA THR A 300 16.31 -51.35 34.97
C THR A 300 15.17 -52.19 35.53
N THR A 301 14.35 -52.76 34.66
CA THR A 301 13.59 -53.98 34.96
C THR A 301 14.42 -55.17 34.52
N THR A 302 15.08 -55.79 35.49
CA THR A 302 15.69 -57.10 35.38
C THR A 302 14.63 -58.16 35.11
N THR A 303 14.59 -58.75 33.91
CA THR A 303 14.71 -60.21 33.65
C THR A 303 14.57 -60.52 32.14
N PRO A 304 15.20 -61.60 31.63
CA PRO A 304 15.39 -61.81 30.20
C PRO A 304 14.30 -62.72 29.59
N SER A 305 13.76 -62.36 28.43
CA SER A 305 13.37 -63.38 27.44
C SER A 305 13.34 -62.81 26.03
N THR A 306 14.18 -63.42 25.19
CA THR A 306 14.07 -63.61 23.73
C THR A 306 12.84 -63.07 23.01
N THR A 307 13.03 -62.25 21.96
CA THR A 307 12.93 -62.61 20.52
C THR A 307 13.01 -61.33 19.66
N ARG A 308 13.76 -61.37 18.54
CA ARG A 308 13.92 -60.28 17.55
C ARG A 308 12.61 -59.96 16.81
N THR A 309 12.35 -58.67 16.53
CA THR A 309 11.96 -58.10 15.21
C THR A 309 11.90 -56.56 15.25
N PRO A 310 12.01 -55.85 14.10
CA PRO A 310 12.61 -54.53 14.02
C PRO A 310 11.66 -53.36 14.34
N VAL A 311 12.32 -52.26 14.71
CA VAL A 311 11.84 -50.95 15.14
C VAL A 311 10.76 -50.36 14.22
N ASN A 312 9.60 -50.10 14.83
CA ASN A 312 8.68 -49.01 14.49
C ASN A 312 7.93 -48.66 15.77
N LYS A 313 8.43 -47.67 16.54
CA LYS A 313 7.66 -47.07 17.62
C LYS A 313 7.96 -45.58 17.70
N ILE A 314 7.03 -44.81 17.17
CA ILE A 314 6.72 -43.46 17.61
C ILE A 314 6.48 -43.56 19.12
N VAL A 315 7.36 -42.96 19.93
CA VAL A 315 7.12 -42.79 21.36
C VAL A 315 6.72 -41.34 21.58
N THR A 316 5.43 -41.09 21.45
CA THR A 316 4.75 -40.02 22.19
C THR A 316 4.66 -40.45 23.64
N LEU A 317 5.50 -39.87 24.49
CA LEU A 317 5.27 -39.80 25.94
C LEU A 317 5.53 -38.35 26.35
N LEU A 318 4.45 -37.62 26.54
CA LEU A 318 4.40 -36.38 27.32
C LEU A 318 4.63 -36.78 28.79
N ASP A 319 5.79 -36.47 29.34
CA ASP A 319 5.94 -36.34 30.78
C ASP A 319 6.06 -34.85 31.09
N GLU A 320 4.97 -34.28 31.62
CA GLU A 320 4.97 -32.96 32.24
C GLU A 320 5.88 -33.02 33.47
N TYR A 321 7.10 -32.46 33.35
CA TYR A 321 7.97 -32.31 34.50
C TYR A 321 7.59 -31.04 35.26
N TRP A 322 6.83 -31.22 36.33
CA TRP A 322 6.56 -30.20 37.34
C TRP A 322 7.87 -29.85 38.04
N LYS A 323 8.28 -28.57 38.02
CA LYS A 323 9.28 -28.05 38.95
C LYS A 323 8.60 -27.03 39.87
N PRO A 324 8.57 -27.25 41.20
CA PRO A 324 8.17 -26.20 42.13
C PRO A 324 9.22 -25.10 42.12
N ASP A 325 8.75 -23.89 42.39
CA ASP A 325 9.51 -22.66 42.63
C ASP A 325 9.95 -21.89 41.38
N THR A 326 8.97 -21.25 40.75
CA THR A 326 9.18 -20.11 39.86
C THR A 326 8.32 -18.94 40.33
N TRP A 327 8.96 -17.97 40.96
CA TRP A 327 8.45 -16.60 41.07
C TRP A 327 9.12 -15.80 39.96
N PHE A 328 8.52 -15.81 38.76
CA PHE A 328 8.96 -14.92 37.68
C PHE A 328 8.15 -13.63 37.72
N VAL A 329 8.87 -12.51 37.90
CA VAL A 329 8.39 -11.16 37.62
C VAL A 329 8.52 -10.94 36.12
N VAL A 330 7.39 -10.80 35.43
CA VAL A 330 7.37 -10.32 34.04
C VAL A 330 7.45 -8.80 34.08
N VAL A 331 8.61 -8.23 33.75
CA VAL A 331 8.73 -6.81 33.40
C VAL A 331 8.59 -6.69 31.88
N LEU A 332 7.36 -6.47 31.41
CA LEU A 332 7.08 -6.02 30.05
C LEU A 332 7.33 -4.52 29.97
N THR A 333 8.47 -4.10 29.41
CA THR A 333 8.62 -2.72 28.92
C THR A 333 7.91 -2.59 27.58
N LEU A 334 6.68 -2.09 27.60
CA LEU A 334 5.98 -1.58 26.42
C LEU A 334 6.62 -0.25 26.01
N ALA A 335 7.54 -0.29 25.05
CA ALA A 335 7.90 0.87 24.26
C ALA A 335 7.04 0.89 22.99
N SER A 336 5.81 1.40 23.11
CA SER A 336 5.09 2.22 22.12
C SER A 336 3.62 2.36 22.52
N ALA A 337 3.08 3.57 22.36
CA ALA A 337 1.73 4.03 22.72
C ALA A 337 1.51 4.51 24.18
N MET A 338 2.17 5.62 24.56
CA MET A 338 1.60 6.53 25.56
C MET A 338 0.75 7.60 24.87
N ALA A 339 -0.55 7.35 24.77
CA ALA A 339 -1.57 8.39 24.78
C ALA A 339 -2.82 7.87 25.51
N ALA A 340 -3.06 8.47 26.68
CA ALA A 340 -4.36 8.72 27.31
C ALA A 340 -5.04 7.65 28.19
N LEU A 341 -5.36 8.13 29.40
CA LEU A 341 -6.34 7.70 30.41
C LEU A 341 -5.98 6.54 31.36
N THR A 342 -5.34 6.90 32.47
CA THR A 342 -5.29 6.14 33.71
C THR A 342 -6.67 6.06 34.39
N LEU A 343 -7.36 4.93 34.24
CA LEU A 343 -8.28 4.44 35.27
C LEU A 343 -7.49 3.50 36.17
N ALA A 344 -7.42 3.79 37.48
CA ALA A 344 -6.77 2.94 38.45
C ALA A 344 -7.52 1.60 38.58
N HIS A 345 -7.07 0.59 37.83
CA HIS A 345 -7.55 -0.79 37.94
C HIS A 345 -6.94 -1.44 39.19
N PHE A 346 -7.75 -1.94 40.11
CA PHE A 346 -7.26 -2.73 41.25
C PHE A 346 -7.32 -4.21 40.88
N ASP A 347 -6.18 -4.88 40.90
CA ASP A 347 -5.97 -6.21 40.33
C ASP A 347 -5.86 -7.32 41.39
N GLY A 348 -5.91 -6.98 42.68
CA GLY A 348 -5.88 -7.95 43.77
C GLY A 348 -6.74 -7.57 44.97
N ARG A 349 -7.12 -8.58 45.77
CA ARG A 349 -7.84 -8.42 47.06
C ARG A 349 -7.06 -9.13 48.16
N ALA A 350 -6.86 -8.45 49.29
CA ALA A 350 -6.13 -8.97 50.44
C ALA A 350 -6.86 -8.62 51.74
N ILE A 351 -6.47 -9.26 52.84
CA ILE A 351 -6.98 -8.97 54.19
C ILE A 351 -5.82 -8.40 55.00
N ASP A 352 -6.05 -7.29 55.69
CA ASP A 352 -5.05 -6.70 56.57
C ASP A 352 -4.85 -7.61 57.80
N PRO A 353 -3.63 -8.13 58.02
CA PRO A 353 -3.35 -9.02 59.15
C PRO A 353 -3.46 -8.34 60.52
N ALA A 354 -3.43 -7.01 60.61
CA ALA A 354 -3.58 -6.27 61.87
C ALA A 354 -5.04 -5.99 62.23
N THR A 355 -5.89 -5.75 61.23
CA THR A 355 -7.28 -5.30 61.44
C THR A 355 -8.35 -6.30 60.96
N GLY A 356 -7.95 -7.33 60.22
CA GLY A 356 -8.85 -8.32 59.60
C GLY A 356 -9.72 -7.75 58.48
N ARG A 357 -9.52 -6.50 58.03
CA ARG A 357 -10.36 -5.86 57.02
C ARG A 357 -9.89 -6.16 55.60
N PRO A 358 -10.80 -6.49 54.67
CA PRO A 358 -10.45 -6.68 53.27
C PRO A 358 -10.14 -5.35 52.59
N TYR A 359 -9.13 -5.33 51.73
CA TYR A 359 -8.81 -4.22 50.85
C TYR A 359 -8.45 -4.71 49.44
N LEU A 360 -8.73 -3.88 48.45
CA LEU A 360 -8.23 -4.03 47.10
C LEU A 360 -6.87 -3.36 47.00
N PHE A 361 -5.94 -3.95 46.25
CA PHE A 361 -4.63 -3.37 45.98
C PHE A 361 -4.34 -3.37 44.48
N ASN A 362 -3.53 -2.40 44.06
CA ASN A 362 -2.99 -2.32 42.71
C ASN A 362 -1.51 -2.71 42.76
N THR A 363 -1.13 -3.78 42.06
CA THR A 363 0.25 -4.32 42.07
C THR A 363 1.28 -3.37 41.47
N VAL A 364 0.86 -2.51 40.53
CA VAL A 364 1.73 -1.60 39.77
C VAL A 364 2.03 -0.32 40.53
N THR A 365 1.05 0.23 41.25
CA THR A 365 1.14 1.54 41.94
C THR A 365 1.27 1.41 43.45
N GLY A 366 1.01 0.23 44.02
CA GLY A 366 0.97 0.00 45.47
C GLY A 366 -0.24 0.63 46.17
N ALA A 367 -1.18 1.24 45.42
CA ALA A 367 -2.37 1.85 45.97
C ALA A 367 -3.27 0.81 46.64
N ARG A 368 -3.81 1.14 47.82
CA ARG A 368 -4.74 0.30 48.59
C ARG A 368 -6.07 1.01 48.76
N ARG A 369 -7.17 0.28 48.58
CA ARG A 369 -8.54 0.76 48.78
C ARG A 369 -9.31 -0.22 49.65
N TRP A 370 -9.69 0.20 50.84
CA TRP A 370 -10.50 -0.61 51.76
C TRP A 370 -11.88 -0.90 51.15
N VAL A 371 -12.35 -2.14 51.30
CA VAL A 371 -13.65 -2.62 50.81
C VAL A 371 -14.69 -2.59 51.92
#